data_AF-A0A8H8NI98-F1
#
_entry.id   AF-A0A8H8NI98-F1
#
_cell.length_a   1.000
_cell.length_b   1.000
_cell.length_c   1.000
_cell.angle_alpha   90.00
_cell.angle_beta   90.00
_cell.angle_gamma   90.00
#
_symmetry.space_group_name_H-M   'P 1'
#
loop_
_entity.id
_entity.type
_entity.pdbx_description
1 polymer ?
#
loop_
_entity_poly.entity_id
_entity_poly.type
_entity_poly.pdbx_seq_one_letter_code
_entity_poly.pdbx_strand_id
1 'polypeptide(L)'
;MIQRTTLNQRRCFPHLRLRPTSSEQKIGKTKSRMLHVIAFAGGILACVIGRSIISLFQNHSTSAVVDSHFPPKNPSNWYPASFPSNVGHAGPTPTGAEPAILATASAYPRNPGSNGLIAPAFIRGTNRTDGFNLFRSWGSLSPWYSVPSAEFGLPEASVDAPPQCRITGVHLLHRHGARYPESETYWGYPTVLVKKLKKIKDIGATDELEFLNHWSYPLGAAVLTPFGRGQMYALGVSWRMRYGFLLNNFTEANRLPIFRTESMNRMLESTANLAFGFFGHPVEGQYETVVMVQNTKLNNTISPYDSCPNANVTTKAYRGVPRMQAWAKQYLADAIDRFNKMAPNVKWTVEDVYAAQMVE
;
A
#
# COMPACT_ATOMS: atom_id res chain seq x y z
N MET A 1 -29.53 -29.99 2.86
CA MET A 1 -30.71 -29.90 1.96
C MET A 1 -30.36 -28.86 0.90
N ILE A 2 -30.04 -29.31 -0.32
CA ILE A 2 -29.40 -28.53 -1.39
C ILE A 2 -30.51 -27.93 -2.26
N GLN A 3 -30.52 -26.61 -2.46
CA GLN A 3 -31.22 -25.99 -3.58
C GLN A 3 -30.27 -25.03 -4.32
N ARG A 4 -29.89 -25.45 -5.52
CA ARG A 4 -29.31 -24.60 -6.56
C ARG A 4 -30.45 -23.88 -7.26
N THR A 5 -30.36 -22.56 -7.39
CA THR A 5 -31.18 -21.78 -8.31
C THR A 5 -30.27 -21.06 -9.29
N THR A 6 -30.27 -21.58 -10.52
CA THR A 6 -29.80 -20.91 -11.73
C THR A 6 -30.83 -19.84 -12.12
N LEU A 7 -30.40 -18.59 -12.33
CA LEU A 7 -31.17 -17.65 -13.15
C LEU A 7 -30.25 -16.99 -14.18
N ASN A 8 -30.55 -17.34 -15.43
CA ASN A 8 -30.00 -16.80 -16.64
C ASN A 8 -31.12 -15.94 -17.24
N GLN A 9 -30.94 -14.64 -17.43
CA GLN A 9 -31.76 -13.88 -18.38
C GLN A 9 -31.13 -12.54 -18.78
N ARG A 10 -30.74 -12.51 -20.06
CA ARG A 10 -30.48 -11.32 -20.88
C ARG A 10 -31.78 -10.52 -21.03
N ARG A 11 -31.73 -9.18 -20.92
CA ARG A 11 -32.61 -8.28 -21.69
C ARG A 11 -31.89 -7.01 -22.10
N CYS A 12 -31.85 -6.81 -23.41
CA CYS A 12 -31.42 -5.62 -24.12
C CYS A 12 -32.38 -4.45 -23.88
N PHE A 13 -31.85 -3.24 -23.71
CA PHE A 13 -32.61 -2.00 -23.82
C PHE A 13 -32.51 -1.46 -25.26
N PRO A 14 -33.62 -1.02 -25.89
CA PRO A 14 -33.59 -0.49 -27.23
C PRO A 14 -33.22 1.01 -27.25
N HIS A 15 -32.48 1.37 -28.30
CA HIS A 15 -32.14 2.73 -28.71
C HIS A 15 -33.37 3.62 -28.92
N LEU A 16 -33.44 4.76 -28.24
CA LEU A 16 -34.28 5.89 -28.66
C LEU A 16 -33.55 6.71 -29.73
N ARG A 17 -34.06 6.69 -30.96
CA ARG A 17 -33.77 7.68 -32.01
C ARG A 17 -34.78 8.83 -31.88
N LEU A 18 -34.30 10.06 -31.71
CA LEU A 18 -35.11 11.26 -31.89
C LEU A 18 -34.80 11.85 -33.27
N ARG A 19 -35.81 11.88 -34.15
CA ARG A 19 -35.83 12.72 -35.37
C ARG A 19 -36.41 14.10 -35.01
N PRO A 20 -35.89 15.19 -35.59
CA PRO A 20 -36.37 16.53 -35.31
C PRO A 20 -37.57 16.90 -36.19
N THR A 21 -38.59 17.52 -35.60
CA THR A 21 -39.68 18.21 -36.29
C THR A 21 -39.37 19.70 -36.37
N SER A 22 -39.37 20.21 -37.60
CA SER A 22 -39.22 21.63 -37.95
C SER A 22 -40.51 22.41 -37.74
N SER A 23 -40.44 23.54 -37.04
CA SER A 23 -41.31 24.69 -37.30
C SER A 23 -40.51 25.97 -37.10
N GLU A 24 -40.19 26.64 -38.21
CA GLU A 24 -39.52 27.94 -38.25
C GLU A 24 -40.47 29.05 -37.75
N GLN A 25 -40.02 29.84 -36.77
CA GLN A 25 -40.47 31.22 -36.61
C GLN A 25 -39.25 32.15 -36.74
N LYS A 26 -39.29 33.00 -37.77
CA LYS A 26 -38.26 34.00 -38.09
C LYS A 26 -38.38 35.19 -37.14
N ILE A 27 -37.36 35.42 -36.30
CA ILE A 27 -37.14 36.69 -35.57
C ILE A 27 -35.70 37.17 -35.84
N GLY A 28 -35.56 38.48 -36.05
CA GLY A 28 -34.44 39.16 -36.72
C GLY A 28 -33.04 38.87 -36.19
N LYS A 29 -32.16 38.41 -37.08
CA LYS A 29 -30.73 38.15 -36.86
C LYS A 29 -29.90 39.37 -37.24
N THR A 30 -29.57 40.25 -36.32
CA THR A 30 -28.34 41.09 -36.46
C THR A 30 -27.88 41.74 -35.15
N LYS A 31 -28.78 42.17 -34.26
CA LYS A 31 -28.36 42.83 -33.00
C LYS A 31 -27.99 41.87 -31.84
N SER A 32 -28.42 40.61 -31.88
CA SER A 32 -28.20 39.65 -30.77
C SER A 32 -26.80 38.99 -30.78
N ARG A 33 -26.18 38.77 -31.94
CA ARG A 33 -24.87 38.07 -32.01
C ARG A 33 -23.70 38.88 -31.45
N MET A 34 -23.72 40.20 -31.60
CA MET A 34 -22.63 41.06 -31.11
C MET A 34 -22.63 41.18 -29.57
N LEU A 35 -23.81 41.19 -28.95
CA LEU A 35 -23.95 41.22 -27.49
C LEU A 35 -23.44 39.92 -26.83
N HIS A 36 -23.67 38.76 -27.46
CA HIS A 36 -23.21 37.47 -26.94
C HIS A 36 -21.69 37.30 -27.04
N VAL A 37 -21.06 37.82 -28.10
CA VAL A 37 -19.59 37.76 -28.26
C VAL A 37 -18.89 38.67 -27.24
N ILE A 38 -19.43 39.86 -26.98
CA ILE A 38 -18.89 40.78 -25.97
C ILE A 38 -19.06 40.21 -24.56
N ALA A 39 -20.21 39.59 -24.24
CA ALA A 39 -20.42 38.92 -22.96
C ALA A 39 -19.48 37.72 -22.75
N PHE A 40 -19.21 36.94 -23.80
CA PHE A 40 -18.28 35.81 -23.74
C PHE A 40 -16.82 36.26 -23.58
N ALA A 41 -16.40 37.28 -24.33
CA ALA A 41 -15.06 37.86 -24.20
C ALA A 41 -14.86 38.52 -22.81
N GLY A 42 -15.87 39.20 -22.29
CA GLY A 42 -15.86 39.77 -20.94
C GLY A 42 -15.77 38.71 -19.85
N GLY A 43 -16.48 37.58 -20.01
CA GLY A 43 -16.39 36.44 -19.10
C GLY A 43 -15.01 35.78 -19.08
N ILE A 44 -14.37 35.63 -20.25
CA ILE A 44 -13.00 35.10 -20.34
C ILE A 44 -12.01 36.05 -19.66
N LEU A 45 -12.12 37.36 -19.91
CA LEU A 45 -11.21 38.35 -19.32
C LEU A 45 -11.38 38.42 -17.78
N ALA A 46 -12.61 38.35 -17.27
CA ALA A 46 -12.88 38.27 -15.84
C ALA A 46 -12.32 36.99 -15.19
N CYS A 47 -12.35 35.85 -15.90
CA CYS A 47 -11.74 34.61 -15.43
C CYS A 47 -10.21 34.67 -15.40
N VAL A 48 -9.58 35.30 -16.40
CA VAL A 48 -8.12 35.47 -16.45
C VAL A 48 -7.64 36.41 -15.34
N ILE A 49 -8.30 37.57 -15.18
CA ILE A 49 -7.98 38.52 -14.11
C ILE A 49 -8.25 37.91 -12.72
N GLY A 50 -9.36 37.18 -12.55
CA GLY A 50 -9.66 36.46 -11.31
C GLY A 50 -8.59 35.41 -10.96
N ARG A 51 -8.06 34.68 -11.96
CA ARG A 51 -6.96 33.73 -11.74
C ARG A 51 -5.64 34.42 -11.39
N SER A 52 -5.33 35.55 -11.99
CA SER A 52 -4.12 36.34 -11.68
C SER A 52 -4.19 37.00 -10.30
N ILE A 53 -5.37 37.44 -9.86
CA ILE A 53 -5.58 37.99 -8.51
C ILE A 53 -5.47 36.87 -7.46
N ILE A 54 -6.01 35.68 -7.73
CA ILE A 54 -5.87 34.53 -6.82
C ILE A 54 -4.41 34.07 -6.69
N SER A 55 -3.59 34.16 -7.75
CA SER A 55 -2.15 33.85 -7.66
C SER A 55 -1.34 34.90 -6.88
N LEU A 56 -1.81 36.16 -6.84
CA LEU A 56 -1.18 37.24 -6.07
C LEU A 56 -1.52 37.17 -4.56
N PHE A 57 -2.60 36.48 -4.18
CA PHE A 57 -3.00 36.31 -2.76
C PHE A 57 -2.75 34.91 -2.19
N GLN A 58 -2.21 33.97 -2.97
CA GLN A 58 -1.59 32.77 -2.42
C GLN A 58 -0.23 33.12 -1.81
N ASN A 59 -0.27 33.82 -0.67
CA ASN A 59 0.78 33.66 0.32
C ASN A 59 0.90 32.15 0.58
N HIS A 60 1.94 31.55 0.02
CA HIS A 60 2.41 30.25 0.47
C HIS A 60 2.87 30.44 1.91
N SER A 61 1.92 30.42 2.84
CA SER A 61 2.20 30.07 4.21
C SER A 61 2.71 28.64 4.15
N THR A 62 4.03 28.50 4.02
CA THR A 62 4.73 27.27 4.35
C THR A 62 4.45 27.04 5.82
N SER A 63 3.32 26.39 6.12
CA SER A 63 3.09 25.80 7.43
C SER A 63 4.22 24.81 7.60
N ALA A 64 5.27 25.24 8.32
CA ALA A 64 6.29 24.33 8.79
C ALA A 64 5.54 23.18 9.46
N VAL A 65 5.71 21.97 8.93
CA VAL A 65 5.14 20.77 9.52
C VAL A 65 5.75 20.67 10.92
N VAL A 66 5.00 21.10 11.93
CA VAL A 66 5.42 20.98 13.32
C VAL A 66 5.40 19.48 13.62
N ASP A 67 6.58 18.92 13.85
CA ASP A 67 6.76 17.53 14.27
C ASP A 67 6.04 17.34 15.60
N SER A 68 4.79 16.90 15.52
CA SER A 68 3.91 16.65 16.66
C SER A 68 3.71 15.15 16.76
N HIS A 69 4.34 14.55 17.76
CA HIS A 69 4.23 13.12 18.00
C HIS A 69 2.91 12.81 18.72
N PHE A 70 2.12 11.90 18.14
CA PHE A 70 0.93 11.32 18.75
C PHE A 70 1.22 9.86 19.19
N PRO A 71 0.70 9.39 20.34
CA PRO A 71 -0.06 10.16 21.33
C PRO A 71 0.82 11.16 22.11
N PRO A 72 0.22 12.22 22.69
CA PRO A 72 0.94 13.10 23.61
C PRO A 72 1.54 12.29 24.76
N LYS A 73 2.73 12.68 25.25
CA LYS A 73 3.38 11.98 26.38
C LYS A 73 2.52 11.95 27.64
N ASN A 74 1.82 13.06 27.92
CA ASN A 74 0.97 13.23 29.09
C ASN A 74 -0.38 13.83 28.67
N PRO A 75 -1.32 13.03 28.14
CA PRO A 75 -2.64 13.51 27.78
C PRO A 75 -3.43 13.89 29.04
N SER A 76 -3.99 15.10 29.08
CA SER A 76 -4.75 15.61 30.23
C SER A 76 -6.08 14.90 30.46
N ASN A 77 -6.49 14.02 29.54
CA ASN A 77 -7.79 13.35 29.53
C ASN A 77 -7.69 11.82 29.58
N TRP A 78 -6.54 11.25 29.94
CA TRP A 78 -6.39 9.79 30.05
C TRP A 78 -6.89 9.25 31.39
N TYR A 79 -8.19 8.96 31.45
CA TYR A 79 -8.87 8.37 32.61
C TYR A 79 -9.59 7.07 32.22
N PRO A 80 -8.89 5.97 31.91
CA PRO A 80 -9.51 4.75 31.36
C PRO A 80 -10.58 4.14 32.29
N ALA A 81 -10.44 4.30 33.61
CA ALA A 81 -11.45 3.88 34.58
C ALA A 81 -12.80 4.61 34.41
N SER A 82 -12.79 5.85 33.91
CA SER A 82 -14.00 6.64 33.63
C SER A 82 -14.64 6.32 32.27
N PHE A 83 -13.96 5.54 31.42
CA PHE A 83 -14.44 5.13 30.10
C PHE A 83 -14.31 3.60 29.91
N PRO A 84 -14.97 2.78 30.75
CA PRO A 84 -14.87 1.33 30.65
C PRO A 84 -15.45 0.81 29.33
N SER A 85 -14.76 -0.12 28.68
CA SER A 85 -15.21 -0.76 27.43
C SER A 85 -16.07 -2.01 27.64
N ASN A 86 -16.08 -2.56 28.86
CA ASN A 86 -16.94 -3.70 29.20
C ASN A 86 -18.38 -3.20 29.40
N VAL A 87 -19.25 -3.53 28.44
CA VAL A 87 -20.64 -3.09 28.43
C VAL A 87 -21.53 -3.79 29.46
N GLY A 88 -21.10 -4.92 30.04
CA GLY A 88 -21.84 -5.71 31.06
C GLY A 88 -23.16 -6.35 30.59
N HIS A 89 -23.80 -5.79 29.57
CA HIS A 89 -25.07 -6.26 28.99
C HIS A 89 -25.00 -6.14 27.46
N ALA A 90 -24.22 -7.01 26.82
CA ALA A 90 -24.01 -7.00 25.37
C ALA A 90 -25.23 -7.49 24.56
N GLY A 91 -26.28 -8.01 25.24
CA GLY A 91 -27.37 -8.74 24.59
C GLY A 91 -26.90 -10.11 24.05
N PRO A 92 -27.79 -10.85 23.33
CA PRO A 92 -27.44 -12.13 22.74
C PRO A 92 -26.48 -11.95 21.55
N THR A 93 -25.29 -12.55 21.64
CA THR A 93 -24.23 -12.49 20.61
C THR A 93 -23.80 -13.87 20.09
N PRO A 94 -24.71 -14.78 19.68
CA PRO A 94 -24.32 -16.08 19.15
C PRO A 94 -23.51 -15.91 17.85
N THR A 95 -22.40 -16.61 17.74
CA THR A 95 -21.62 -16.69 16.50
C THR A 95 -22.13 -17.80 15.59
N GLY A 96 -21.96 -17.62 14.28
CA GLY A 96 -22.23 -18.66 13.28
C GLY A 96 -21.11 -19.69 13.18
N ALA A 97 -21.30 -20.69 12.32
CA ALA A 97 -20.24 -21.64 11.98
C ALA A 97 -19.07 -20.93 11.27
N GLU A 98 -17.88 -21.52 11.42
CA GLU A 98 -16.67 -21.01 10.80
C GLU A 98 -16.73 -20.99 9.26
N PRO A 99 -16.21 -19.94 8.61
CA PRO A 99 -16.17 -19.88 7.15
C PRO A 99 -15.19 -20.90 6.57
N ALA A 100 -15.56 -21.44 5.40
CA ALA A 100 -14.80 -22.45 4.67
C ALA A 100 -14.78 -22.15 3.17
N ILE A 101 -14.37 -20.93 2.78
CA ILE A 101 -14.47 -20.46 1.39
C ILE A 101 -13.84 -21.44 0.39
N LEU A 102 -12.67 -22.02 0.71
CA LEU A 102 -11.99 -22.96 -0.20
C LEU A 102 -12.68 -24.33 -0.34
N ALA A 103 -13.68 -24.60 0.47
CA ALA A 103 -14.49 -25.82 0.40
C ALA A 103 -15.90 -25.57 -0.17
N THR A 104 -16.42 -24.34 -0.06
CA THR A 104 -17.85 -24.08 -0.31
C THR A 104 -18.13 -22.97 -1.31
N ALA A 105 -17.19 -22.06 -1.57
CA ALA A 105 -17.42 -20.92 -2.44
C ALA A 105 -17.00 -21.21 -3.89
N SER A 106 -17.75 -20.68 -4.85
CA SER A 106 -17.39 -20.73 -6.27
C SER A 106 -16.33 -19.71 -6.69
N ALA A 107 -15.96 -18.80 -5.77
CA ALA A 107 -14.94 -17.79 -5.97
C ALA A 107 -14.35 -17.36 -4.61
N TYR A 108 -13.10 -16.93 -4.61
CA TYR A 108 -12.40 -16.48 -3.42
C TYR A 108 -11.96 -15.01 -3.54
N PRO A 109 -11.90 -14.26 -2.42
CA PRO A 109 -11.45 -12.86 -2.45
C PRO A 109 -9.99 -12.77 -2.89
N ARG A 110 -9.73 -11.90 -3.88
CA ARG A 110 -8.39 -11.52 -4.32
C ARG A 110 -8.05 -10.13 -3.81
N ASN A 111 -6.80 -9.95 -3.39
CA ASN A 111 -6.30 -8.64 -2.98
C ASN A 111 -5.67 -7.92 -4.20
N PRO A 112 -6.16 -6.73 -4.59
CA PRO A 112 -5.54 -5.93 -5.65
C PRO A 112 -4.19 -5.31 -5.24
N GLY A 113 -3.92 -5.22 -3.93
CA GLY A 113 -2.66 -4.76 -3.33
C GLY A 113 -2.56 -3.26 -3.05
N SER A 114 -3.20 -2.42 -3.86
CA SER A 114 -3.11 -0.96 -3.76
C SER A 114 -4.32 -0.30 -3.06
N ASN A 115 -5.02 -1.02 -2.17
CA ASN A 115 -6.21 -0.47 -1.50
C ASN A 115 -5.84 0.76 -0.67
N GLY A 116 -6.40 1.92 -1.00
CA GLY A 116 -6.10 3.18 -0.34
C GLY A 116 -4.82 3.88 -0.81
N LEU A 117 -4.12 3.35 -1.82
CA LEU A 117 -2.99 4.01 -2.46
C LEU A 117 -3.40 4.64 -3.80
N ILE A 118 -2.85 5.81 -4.11
CA ILE A 118 -3.13 6.56 -5.34
C ILE A 118 -1.83 6.70 -6.14
N ALA A 119 -1.82 6.18 -7.36
CA ALA A 119 -0.68 6.35 -8.26
C ALA A 119 -0.63 7.80 -8.78
N PRO A 120 0.58 8.39 -8.97
CA PRO A 120 0.74 9.76 -9.45
C PRO A 120 0.01 9.99 -10.78
N ALA A 121 -0.72 11.10 -10.93
CA ALA A 121 -1.59 11.35 -12.10
C ALA A 121 -0.89 11.17 -13.45
N PHE A 122 0.40 11.49 -13.51
CA PHE A 122 1.27 11.30 -14.67
C PHE A 122 2.48 10.47 -14.30
N ILE A 123 2.86 9.52 -15.17
CA ILE A 123 4.09 8.74 -15.07
C ILE A 123 4.78 8.86 -16.42
N ARG A 124 5.96 9.49 -16.45
CA ARG A 124 6.72 9.67 -17.68
C ARG A 124 7.12 8.31 -18.26
N GLY A 125 6.88 8.13 -19.57
CA GLY A 125 7.24 6.90 -20.29
C GLY A 125 6.13 5.85 -20.40
N THR A 126 4.95 6.11 -19.84
CA THR A 126 3.77 5.25 -19.98
C THR A 126 2.52 6.09 -20.18
N ASN A 127 1.56 5.59 -20.95
CA ASN A 127 0.22 6.16 -21.12
C ASN A 127 -0.84 5.39 -20.28
N ARG A 128 -0.40 4.46 -19.42
CA ARG A 128 -1.24 3.57 -18.60
C ARG A 128 -2.14 2.61 -19.38
N THR A 129 -1.98 2.51 -20.70
CA THR A 129 -2.67 1.51 -21.54
C THR A 129 -1.74 0.40 -22.02
N ASP A 130 -0.44 0.51 -21.71
CA ASP A 130 0.62 -0.46 -21.97
C ASP A 130 0.67 -1.62 -20.96
N GLY A 131 -0.24 -1.65 -19.99
CA GLY A 131 -0.27 -2.66 -18.93
C GLY A 131 0.71 -2.40 -17.77
N PHE A 132 1.45 -1.28 -17.79
CA PHE A 132 2.34 -0.94 -16.68
C PHE A 132 1.55 -0.67 -15.39
N ASN A 133 1.98 -1.31 -14.30
CA ASN A 133 1.41 -1.09 -12.97
C ASN A 133 2.52 -0.72 -11.98
N LEU A 134 2.52 0.55 -11.56
CA LEU A 134 3.50 1.12 -10.63
C LEU A 134 3.63 0.28 -9.35
N PHE A 135 2.51 0.02 -8.68
CA PHE A 135 2.50 -0.70 -7.40
C PHE A 135 2.96 -2.16 -7.52
N ARG A 136 2.98 -2.73 -8.73
CA ARG A 136 3.51 -4.09 -8.99
C ARG A 136 4.95 -4.09 -9.51
N SER A 137 5.54 -2.91 -9.70
CA SER A 137 6.87 -2.74 -10.31
C SER A 137 7.96 -2.35 -9.32
N TRP A 138 7.66 -2.34 -8.01
CA TRP A 138 8.59 -1.98 -6.94
C TRP A 138 9.31 -3.18 -6.30
N GLY A 139 9.19 -4.35 -6.92
CA GLY A 139 9.81 -5.58 -6.43
C GLY A 139 9.38 -5.91 -5.01
N SER A 140 10.33 -5.99 -4.08
CA SER A 140 10.04 -6.34 -2.68
C SER A 140 9.35 -5.23 -1.87
N LEU A 141 9.24 -4.02 -2.42
CA LEU A 141 8.52 -2.88 -1.83
C LEU A 141 7.06 -2.82 -2.30
N SER A 142 6.71 -3.57 -3.34
CA SER A 142 5.34 -3.65 -3.84
C SER A 142 4.38 -4.09 -2.72
N PRO A 143 3.27 -3.36 -2.50
CA PRO A 143 2.18 -3.85 -1.69
C PRO A 143 1.73 -5.24 -2.16
N TRP A 144 1.53 -6.18 -1.24
CA TRP A 144 1.19 -7.56 -1.62
C TRP A 144 -0.11 -7.60 -2.43
N TYR A 145 -0.15 -8.39 -3.50
CA TYR A 145 -1.33 -8.58 -4.33
C TYR A 145 -1.50 -10.06 -4.67
N SER A 146 -2.72 -10.46 -5.02
CA SER A 146 -2.98 -11.83 -5.47
C SER A 146 -2.49 -12.03 -6.90
N VAL A 147 -1.68 -13.06 -7.11
CA VAL A 147 -1.14 -13.45 -8.41
C VAL A 147 -1.97 -14.61 -8.97
N PRO A 148 -2.50 -14.53 -10.20
CA PRO A 148 -3.19 -15.65 -10.84
C PRO A 148 -2.27 -16.85 -11.07
N SER A 149 -2.82 -18.06 -11.00
CA SER A 149 -2.11 -19.30 -11.32
C SER A 149 -1.55 -19.33 -12.75
N ALA A 150 -2.22 -18.66 -13.70
CA ALA A 150 -1.76 -18.50 -15.07
C ALA A 150 -0.37 -17.85 -15.19
N GLU A 151 0.02 -16.95 -14.28
CA GLU A 151 1.35 -16.32 -14.24
C GLU A 151 2.45 -17.34 -13.94
N PHE A 152 2.10 -18.48 -13.34
CA PHE A 152 2.98 -19.61 -13.07
C PHE A 152 2.88 -20.71 -14.13
N GLY A 153 2.23 -20.43 -15.27
CA GLY A 153 2.02 -21.42 -16.34
C GLY A 153 0.91 -22.44 -16.04
N LEU A 154 0.02 -22.14 -15.09
CA LEU A 154 -1.05 -23.04 -14.64
C LEU A 154 -2.44 -22.39 -14.79
N PRO A 155 -2.90 -22.06 -16.01
CA PRO A 155 -4.11 -21.27 -16.21
C PRO A 155 -5.39 -21.97 -15.71
N GLU A 156 -5.41 -23.29 -15.72
CA GLU A 156 -6.55 -24.12 -15.29
C GLU A 156 -6.49 -24.49 -13.79
N ALA A 157 -5.44 -24.10 -13.07
CA ALA A 157 -5.32 -24.42 -11.66
C ALA A 157 -6.25 -23.53 -10.81
N SER A 158 -7.06 -24.18 -9.97
CA SER A 158 -7.87 -23.54 -8.94
C SER A 158 -7.20 -23.64 -7.57
N VAL A 159 -7.58 -22.72 -6.68
CA VAL A 159 -7.23 -22.77 -5.25
C VAL A 159 -8.15 -23.69 -4.44
N ASP A 160 -9.26 -24.13 -5.03
CA ASP A 160 -10.25 -24.97 -4.36
C ASP A 160 -9.69 -26.36 -4.10
N ALA A 161 -10.14 -26.98 -3.01
CA ALA A 161 -9.84 -28.39 -2.80
C ALA A 161 -10.50 -29.22 -3.91
N PRO A 162 -9.81 -30.20 -4.52
CA PRO A 162 -10.42 -31.10 -5.50
C PRO A 162 -11.68 -31.80 -4.94
N PRO A 163 -12.67 -32.19 -5.77
CA PRO A 163 -13.98 -32.66 -5.29
C PRO A 163 -13.99 -33.85 -4.32
N GLN A 164 -12.91 -34.63 -4.27
CA GLN A 164 -12.75 -35.80 -3.39
C GLN A 164 -11.76 -35.55 -2.25
N CYS A 165 -11.20 -34.35 -2.18
CA CYS A 165 -10.22 -33.94 -1.19
C CYS A 165 -10.86 -32.99 -0.18
N ARG A 166 -10.37 -33.04 1.06
CA ARG A 166 -10.63 -32.00 2.05
C ARG A 166 -9.31 -31.50 2.61
N ILE A 167 -9.26 -30.23 2.92
CA ILE A 167 -8.12 -29.64 3.64
C ILE A 167 -8.20 -30.11 5.09
N THR A 168 -7.14 -30.75 5.58
CA THR A 168 -7.02 -31.24 6.96
C THR A 168 -6.05 -30.43 7.80
N GLY A 169 -5.25 -29.58 7.17
CA GLY A 169 -4.28 -28.70 7.81
C GLY A 169 -3.69 -27.70 6.82
N VAL A 170 -3.08 -26.65 7.33
CA VAL A 170 -2.41 -25.63 6.52
C VAL A 170 -1.21 -25.06 7.28
N HIS A 171 -0.12 -24.80 6.57
CA HIS A 171 1.01 -24.02 7.06
C HIS A 171 1.03 -22.69 6.34
N LEU A 172 0.95 -21.60 7.09
CA LEU A 172 0.88 -20.25 6.55
C LEU A 172 2.17 -19.52 6.92
N LEU A 173 2.87 -19.01 5.90
CA LEU A 173 4.06 -18.18 6.04
C LEU A 173 3.79 -16.84 5.39
N HIS A 174 4.03 -15.75 6.12
CA HIS A 174 3.90 -14.40 5.60
C HIS A 174 5.10 -13.55 5.98
N ARG A 175 5.37 -12.52 5.18
CA ARG A 175 6.27 -11.42 5.54
C ARG A 175 5.51 -10.42 6.42
N HIS A 176 6.25 -9.54 7.08
CA HIS A 176 5.68 -8.33 7.67
C HIS A 176 4.93 -7.46 6.63
N GLY A 177 4.01 -6.61 7.11
CA GLY A 177 3.36 -5.60 6.28
C GLY A 177 4.30 -4.48 5.81
N ALA A 178 3.79 -3.56 4.98
CA ALA A 178 4.54 -2.37 4.57
C ALA A 178 5.07 -1.58 5.78
N ARG A 179 6.28 -1.05 5.65
CA ARG A 179 7.01 -0.42 6.75
C ARG A 179 7.74 0.83 6.28
N TYR A 180 8.15 1.66 7.23
CA TYR A 180 9.14 2.70 6.94
C TYR A 180 10.49 2.09 6.54
N PRO A 181 11.37 2.87 5.87
CA PRO A 181 12.75 2.47 5.58
C PRO A 181 13.52 2.07 6.85
N GLU A 182 14.59 1.29 6.70
CA GLU A 182 15.49 1.04 7.84
C GLU A 182 16.27 2.32 8.19
N SER A 183 16.77 2.41 9.42
CA SER A 183 17.60 3.54 9.87
C SER A 183 19.06 3.47 9.41
N GLU A 184 19.50 2.32 8.95
CA GLU A 184 20.89 2.10 8.51
C GLU A 184 21.20 2.85 7.21
N THR A 185 22.48 3.20 7.05
CA THR A 185 23.01 3.84 5.83
C THR A 185 23.80 2.81 5.02
N TYR A 186 23.08 1.96 4.30
CA TYR A 186 23.66 1.10 3.27
C TYR A 186 23.52 1.74 1.89
N TRP A 187 24.30 1.23 0.94
CA TRP A 187 24.27 1.72 -0.43
C TRP A 187 22.83 1.73 -0.96
N GLY A 188 22.40 2.88 -1.49
CA GLY A 188 21.08 3.03 -2.09
C GLY A 188 19.90 3.12 -1.10
N TYR A 189 20.16 3.24 0.21
CA TYR A 189 19.09 3.46 1.19
C TYR A 189 18.67 4.94 1.23
N PRO A 190 17.39 5.24 1.53
CA PRO A 190 16.86 6.61 1.64
C PRO A 190 17.71 7.54 2.51
N THR A 191 18.25 7.02 3.61
CA THR A 191 19.06 7.76 4.58
C THR A 191 20.32 8.38 3.97
N VAL A 192 20.90 7.75 2.94
CA VAL A 192 22.06 8.27 2.20
C VAL A 192 21.70 9.56 1.47
N LEU A 193 20.61 9.53 0.71
CA LEU A 193 20.13 10.69 -0.04
C LEU A 193 19.71 11.83 0.90
N VAL A 194 18.95 11.51 1.95
CA VAL A 194 18.50 12.50 2.95
C VAL A 194 19.70 13.21 3.59
N LYS A 195 20.74 12.45 3.96
CA LYS A 195 21.97 13.02 4.55
C LYS A 195 22.70 13.93 3.57
N LYS A 196 22.68 13.63 2.28
CA LYS A 196 23.29 14.47 1.23
C LYS A 196 22.49 15.75 1.04
N LEU A 197 21.18 15.66 0.82
CA LEU A 197 20.31 16.81 0.58
C LEU A 197 20.34 17.81 1.74
N LYS A 198 20.37 17.34 3.00
CA LYS A 198 20.48 18.19 4.20
C LYS A 198 21.74 19.07 4.27
N LYS A 199 22.79 18.74 3.52
CA LYS A 199 24.05 19.52 3.50
C LYS A 199 24.06 20.62 2.45
N ILE A 200 23.09 20.63 1.55
CA ILE A 200 23.02 21.57 0.44
C ILE A 200 22.15 22.75 0.88
N LYS A 201 22.73 23.96 0.88
CA LYS A 201 22.03 25.18 1.31
C LYS A 201 20.94 25.59 0.32
N ASP A 202 21.25 25.48 -0.97
CA ASP A 202 20.34 25.80 -2.06
C ASP A 202 20.42 24.67 -3.11
N ILE A 203 19.36 23.87 -3.17
CA ILE A 203 19.25 22.75 -4.10
C ILE A 203 19.06 23.28 -5.53
N GLY A 204 18.42 24.43 -5.71
CA GLY A 204 18.13 25.00 -7.02
C GLY A 204 17.38 24.02 -7.93
N ALA A 205 16.49 23.19 -7.37
CA ALA A 205 15.75 22.21 -8.16
C ALA A 205 14.65 22.88 -8.99
N THR A 206 14.37 22.32 -10.15
CA THR A 206 13.38 22.78 -11.13
C THR A 206 12.57 21.59 -11.65
N ASP A 207 11.52 21.89 -12.42
CA ASP A 207 10.63 20.91 -13.07
C ASP A 207 10.14 19.83 -12.07
N GLU A 208 10.23 18.54 -12.41
CA GLU A 208 9.73 17.46 -11.57
C GLU A 208 10.48 17.31 -10.22
N LEU A 209 11.63 17.96 -10.05
CA LEU A 209 12.39 17.95 -8.79
C LEU A 209 12.21 19.22 -7.96
N GLU A 210 11.45 20.23 -8.42
CA GLU A 210 11.27 21.52 -7.74
C GLU A 210 10.85 21.36 -6.27
N PHE A 211 10.04 20.34 -5.96
CA PHE A 211 9.59 20.04 -4.60
C PHE A 211 10.76 19.85 -3.61
N LEU A 212 11.95 19.42 -4.07
CA LEU A 212 13.12 19.21 -3.23
C LEU A 212 13.59 20.48 -2.52
N ASN A 213 13.33 21.67 -3.08
CA ASN A 213 13.73 22.96 -2.48
C ASN A 213 13.06 23.20 -1.11
N HIS A 214 11.91 22.57 -0.87
CA HIS A 214 11.14 22.72 0.37
C HIS A 214 10.89 21.37 1.06
N TRP A 215 11.48 20.30 0.53
CA TRP A 215 11.24 18.95 1.02
C TRP A 215 11.99 18.69 2.32
N SER A 216 11.28 18.13 3.29
CA SER A 216 11.84 17.53 4.50
C SER A 216 11.50 16.05 4.53
N TYR A 217 12.39 15.22 5.08
CA TYR A 217 12.18 13.77 5.16
C TYR A 217 11.26 13.43 6.36
N PRO A 218 10.00 13.01 6.13
CA PRO A 218 9.03 12.86 7.20
C PRO A 218 8.88 11.42 7.69
N LEU A 219 9.59 10.47 7.07
CA LEU A 219 9.38 9.05 7.32
C LEU A 219 10.04 8.61 8.63
N GLY A 220 9.37 7.69 9.33
CA GLY A 220 9.93 6.99 10.48
C GLY A 220 11.00 5.97 10.08
N ALA A 221 11.28 5.02 10.99
CA ALA A 221 12.27 3.98 10.75
C ALA A 221 11.77 2.59 11.19
N ALA A 222 11.99 1.59 10.33
CA ALA A 222 11.89 0.14 10.55
C ALA A 222 10.52 -0.44 10.98
N VAL A 223 9.60 0.36 11.52
CA VAL A 223 8.29 -0.06 12.02
C VAL A 223 7.23 -0.05 10.93
N LEU A 224 6.13 -0.79 11.15
CA LEU A 224 5.01 -0.83 10.21
C LEU A 224 4.38 0.55 10.02
N THR A 225 4.01 0.85 8.77
CA THR A 225 3.14 1.99 8.48
C THR A 225 1.70 1.63 8.85
N PRO A 226 0.80 2.63 9.01
CA PRO A 226 -0.63 2.36 9.14
C PRO A 226 -1.18 1.48 7.99
N PHE A 227 -0.70 1.72 6.76
CA PHE A 227 -1.03 0.89 5.60
C PHE A 227 -0.58 -0.57 5.80
N GLY A 228 0.66 -0.80 6.25
CA GLY A 228 1.17 -2.15 6.52
C GLY A 228 0.44 -2.89 7.64
N ARG A 229 0.01 -2.18 8.70
CA ARG A 229 -0.87 -2.74 9.73
C ARG A 229 -2.20 -3.20 9.14
N GLY A 230 -2.83 -2.36 8.31
CA GLY A 230 -4.06 -2.69 7.59
C GLY A 230 -3.91 -3.89 6.65
N GLN A 231 -2.76 -4.02 5.97
CA GLN A 231 -2.46 -5.18 5.14
C GLN A 231 -2.46 -6.48 5.94
N MET A 232 -1.88 -6.49 7.14
CA MET A 232 -1.83 -7.68 8.00
C MET A 232 -3.20 -8.03 8.57
N TYR A 233 -3.98 -7.02 8.99
CA TYR A 233 -5.36 -7.23 9.41
C TYR A 233 -6.20 -7.85 8.28
N ALA A 234 -6.16 -7.28 7.08
CA ALA A 234 -6.88 -7.81 5.93
C ALA A 234 -6.42 -9.23 5.55
N LEU A 235 -5.13 -9.54 5.71
CA LEU A 235 -4.59 -10.89 5.52
C LEU A 235 -5.18 -11.87 6.55
N GLY A 236 -5.25 -11.47 7.83
CA GLY A 236 -5.89 -12.24 8.89
C GLY A 236 -7.35 -12.57 8.60
N VAL A 237 -8.14 -11.56 8.19
CA VAL A 237 -9.54 -11.76 7.76
C VAL A 237 -9.60 -12.74 6.59
N SER A 238 -8.75 -12.56 5.58
CA SER A 238 -8.72 -13.43 4.40
C SER A 238 -8.41 -14.88 4.77
N TRP A 239 -7.45 -15.11 5.66
CA TRP A 239 -7.08 -16.45 6.11
C TRP A 239 -8.16 -17.07 6.99
N ARG A 240 -8.80 -16.29 7.85
CA ARG A 240 -9.95 -16.76 8.65
C ARG A 240 -11.07 -17.23 7.73
N MET A 241 -11.42 -16.44 6.73
CA MET A 241 -12.46 -16.80 5.76
C MET A 241 -12.12 -18.07 4.96
N ARG A 242 -10.85 -18.30 4.65
CA ARG A 242 -10.39 -19.46 3.86
C ARG A 242 -10.27 -20.73 4.68
N TYR A 243 -9.75 -20.63 5.91
CA TYR A 243 -9.28 -21.76 6.72
C TYR A 243 -9.91 -21.85 8.11
N GLY A 244 -10.84 -20.96 8.46
CA GLY A 244 -11.41 -20.85 9.79
C GLY A 244 -12.03 -22.15 10.31
N PHE A 245 -12.63 -22.95 9.41
CA PHE A 245 -13.17 -24.26 9.74
C PHE A 245 -12.15 -25.25 10.33
N LEU A 246 -10.84 -25.06 10.11
CA LEU A 246 -9.80 -25.87 10.75
C LEU A 246 -9.66 -25.59 12.25
N LEU A 247 -10.20 -24.48 12.76
CA LEU A 247 -10.22 -24.21 14.20
C LEU A 247 -11.10 -25.20 14.97
N ASN A 248 -12.08 -25.84 14.32
CA ASN A 248 -12.87 -26.88 14.96
C ASN A 248 -11.99 -28.01 15.52
N ASN A 249 -10.90 -28.36 14.83
CA ASN A 249 -9.95 -29.37 15.32
C ASN A 249 -9.26 -28.93 16.62
N PHE A 250 -9.00 -27.63 16.78
CA PHE A 250 -8.41 -27.06 18.00
C PHE A 250 -9.44 -27.06 19.14
N THR A 251 -10.69 -26.68 18.85
CA THR A 251 -11.80 -26.76 19.80
C THR A 251 -12.04 -28.20 20.27
N GLU A 252 -12.14 -29.16 19.36
CA GLU A 252 -12.32 -30.59 19.66
C GLU A 252 -11.17 -31.14 20.52
N ALA A 253 -9.94 -30.70 20.24
CA ALA A 253 -8.76 -31.11 21.01
C ALA A 253 -8.59 -30.34 22.34
N ASN A 254 -9.45 -29.35 22.63
CA ASN A 254 -9.31 -28.41 23.75
C ASN A 254 -7.93 -27.72 23.78
N ARG A 255 -7.51 -27.13 22.65
CA ARG A 255 -6.20 -26.47 22.47
C ARG A 255 -6.35 -25.15 21.73
N LEU A 256 -5.33 -24.29 21.86
CA LEU A 256 -5.19 -23.06 21.08
C LEU A 256 -4.17 -23.23 19.94
N PRO A 257 -4.36 -22.54 18.80
CA PRO A 257 -3.34 -22.46 17.76
C PRO A 257 -2.12 -21.67 18.23
N ILE A 258 -0.94 -22.03 17.70
CA ILE A 258 0.34 -21.37 18.01
C ILE A 258 0.83 -20.61 16.77
N PHE A 259 1.04 -19.31 16.91
CA PHE A 259 1.68 -18.48 15.91
C PHE A 259 3.16 -18.32 16.26
N ARG A 260 4.04 -18.48 15.26
CA ARG A 260 5.48 -18.23 15.43
C ARG A 260 5.85 -16.93 14.75
N THR A 261 6.61 -16.09 15.44
CA THR A 261 7.06 -14.80 14.94
C THR A 261 8.46 -14.48 15.45
N GLU A 262 8.97 -13.29 15.16
CA GLU A 262 10.31 -12.85 15.55
C GLU A 262 10.25 -11.66 16.50
N SER A 263 11.30 -11.48 17.31
CA SER A 263 11.39 -10.37 18.27
C SER A 263 11.56 -8.99 17.63
N MET A 264 11.79 -8.92 16.32
CA MET A 264 11.88 -7.67 15.59
C MET A 264 10.50 -7.00 15.55
N ASN A 265 10.42 -5.72 15.96
CA ASN A 265 9.14 -5.03 16.19
C ASN A 265 8.13 -5.21 15.03
N ARG A 266 8.51 -4.93 13.79
CA ARG A 266 7.62 -5.08 12.63
C ARG A 266 7.09 -6.50 12.40
N MET A 267 7.82 -7.54 12.82
CA MET A 267 7.41 -8.94 12.69
C MET A 267 6.35 -9.27 13.74
N LEU A 268 6.63 -8.91 15.01
CA LEU A 268 5.70 -9.06 16.12
C LEU A 268 4.41 -8.27 15.88
N GLU A 269 4.52 -6.99 15.51
CA GLU A 269 3.37 -6.13 15.19
C GLU A 269 2.57 -6.66 13.99
N SER A 270 3.24 -7.24 12.99
CA SER A 270 2.51 -7.86 11.87
C SER A 270 1.70 -9.06 12.32
N THR A 271 2.25 -9.86 13.21
CA THR A 271 1.56 -11.04 13.78
C THR A 271 0.37 -10.61 14.63
N ALA A 272 0.53 -9.57 15.46
CA ALA A 272 -0.55 -9.02 16.26
C ALA A 272 -1.69 -8.48 15.38
N ASN A 273 -1.39 -7.65 14.37
CA ASN A 273 -2.41 -7.10 13.46
C ASN A 273 -3.11 -8.21 12.65
N LEU A 274 -2.36 -9.25 12.24
CA LEU A 274 -2.93 -10.42 11.59
C LEU A 274 -3.88 -11.18 12.52
N ALA A 275 -3.47 -11.44 13.77
CA ALA A 275 -4.29 -12.12 14.76
C ALA A 275 -5.58 -11.33 15.07
N PHE A 276 -5.51 -10.00 15.18
CA PHE A 276 -6.70 -9.16 15.32
C PHE A 276 -7.65 -9.27 14.12
N GLY A 277 -7.13 -9.35 12.90
CA GLY A 277 -7.95 -9.60 11.71
C GLY A 277 -8.53 -11.02 11.67
N PHE A 278 -7.81 -12.00 12.21
CA PHE A 278 -8.19 -13.41 12.18
C PHE A 278 -9.22 -13.77 13.25
N PHE A 279 -9.06 -13.28 14.48
CA PHE A 279 -9.91 -13.63 15.62
C PHE A 279 -10.88 -12.51 16.05
N GLY A 280 -10.57 -11.25 15.73
CA GLY A 280 -11.35 -10.10 16.19
C GLY A 280 -10.98 -9.65 17.60
N HIS A 281 -11.77 -8.72 18.16
CA HIS A 281 -11.65 -8.25 19.53
C HIS A 281 -12.77 -8.89 20.40
N PRO A 282 -12.47 -9.40 21.61
CA PRO A 282 -11.12 -9.56 22.19
C PRO A 282 -10.33 -10.69 21.51
N VAL A 283 -9.01 -10.49 21.39
CA VAL A 283 -8.09 -11.45 20.74
C VAL A 283 -7.44 -12.37 21.79
N GLU A 284 -7.45 -11.94 23.04
CA GLU A 284 -6.85 -12.61 24.17
C GLU A 284 -7.49 -13.99 24.39
N GLY A 285 -6.66 -15.02 24.62
CA GLY A 285 -7.13 -16.39 24.81
C GLY A 285 -7.57 -17.12 23.53
N GLN A 286 -7.44 -16.51 22.35
CA GLN A 286 -7.78 -17.14 21.07
C GLN A 286 -6.60 -17.90 20.43
N TYR A 287 -5.35 -17.56 20.81
CA TYR A 287 -4.13 -18.15 20.27
C TYR A 287 -2.95 -17.90 21.22
N GLU A 288 -1.87 -18.65 21.00
CA GLU A 288 -0.57 -18.44 21.66
C GLU A 288 0.47 -17.96 20.66
N THR A 289 1.47 -17.22 21.14
CA THR A 289 2.58 -16.73 20.31
C THR A 289 3.93 -17.21 20.83
N VAL A 290 4.71 -17.82 19.94
CA VAL A 290 6.14 -18.09 20.18
C VAL A 290 6.96 -17.02 19.47
N VAL A 291 7.59 -16.15 20.25
CA VAL A 291 8.51 -15.12 19.76
C VAL A 291 9.92 -15.68 19.71
N MET A 292 10.44 -15.87 18.50
CA MET A 292 11.83 -16.29 18.30
C MET A 292 12.73 -15.05 18.33
N VAL A 293 13.62 -15.01 19.32
CA VAL A 293 14.52 -13.88 19.50
C VAL A 293 15.55 -13.86 18.38
N GLN A 294 15.65 -12.72 17.71
CA GLN A 294 16.67 -12.47 16.72
C GLN A 294 17.99 -12.12 17.42
N ASN A 295 18.94 -13.05 17.40
CA ASN A 295 20.24 -12.90 18.05
C ASN A 295 21.26 -13.86 17.42
N THR A 296 22.53 -13.46 17.37
CA THR A 296 23.63 -14.24 16.77
C THR A 296 23.96 -15.55 17.48
N LYS A 297 23.49 -15.74 18.71
CA LYS A 297 23.72 -16.96 19.51
C LYS A 297 22.48 -17.85 19.64
N LEU A 298 21.37 -17.47 19.01
CA LEU A 298 20.11 -18.22 19.09
C LEU A 298 19.73 -18.73 17.70
N ASN A 299 19.30 -19.99 17.64
CA ASN A 299 18.82 -20.56 16.39
C ASN A 299 17.42 -20.01 16.09
N ASN A 300 17.27 -19.38 14.94
CA ASN A 300 15.98 -18.88 14.46
C ASN A 300 15.72 -19.42 13.04
N THR A 301 14.62 -20.15 12.87
CA THR A 301 14.26 -20.76 11.58
C THR A 301 13.55 -19.80 10.62
N ILE A 302 13.07 -18.64 11.07
CA ILE A 302 12.40 -17.62 10.24
C ILE A 302 13.41 -16.59 9.72
N SER A 303 14.42 -16.23 10.51
CA SER A 303 15.55 -15.39 10.10
C SER A 303 16.88 -16.02 10.54
N PRO A 304 17.40 -17.02 9.80
CA PRO A 304 18.59 -17.78 10.20
C PRO A 304 19.90 -17.03 9.96
N TYR A 305 19.85 -15.80 9.41
CA TYR A 305 21.05 -15.07 9.02
C TYR A 305 21.94 -14.74 10.21
N ASP A 306 21.39 -14.44 11.39
CA ASP A 306 22.19 -14.14 12.58
C ASP A 306 22.98 -15.35 13.09
N SER A 307 22.45 -16.55 12.89
CA SER A 307 23.11 -17.81 13.29
C SER A 307 24.16 -18.28 12.27
N CYS A 308 24.27 -17.62 11.11
CA CYS A 308 25.23 -17.98 10.06
C CYS A 308 26.49 -17.10 10.16
N PRO A 309 27.66 -17.63 10.56
CA PRO A 309 28.88 -16.82 10.70
C PRO A 309 29.31 -16.09 9.41
N ASN A 310 28.91 -16.61 8.25
CA ASN A 310 29.22 -16.02 6.95
C ASN A 310 28.23 -14.93 6.51
N ALA A 311 27.10 -14.73 7.21
CA ALA A 311 26.07 -13.76 6.82
C ALA A 311 26.51 -12.30 7.01
N ASN A 312 27.49 -12.04 7.87
CA ASN A 312 28.07 -10.71 8.06
C ASN A 312 29.37 -10.50 7.26
N VAL A 313 29.82 -11.50 6.49
CA VAL A 313 31.01 -11.38 5.66
C VAL A 313 30.62 -10.83 4.30
N THR A 314 31.01 -9.59 4.00
CA THR A 314 30.52 -8.88 2.81
C THR A 314 30.78 -9.61 1.49
N THR A 315 31.95 -10.20 1.35
CA THR A 315 32.33 -10.99 0.15
C THR A 315 31.52 -12.29 -0.01
N LYS A 316 30.84 -12.74 1.05
CA LYS A 316 30.03 -13.97 1.04
C LYS A 316 28.53 -13.67 1.00
N ALA A 317 28.03 -12.79 1.86
CA ALA A 317 26.61 -12.52 2.03
C ALA A 317 26.05 -11.52 1.01
N TYR A 318 26.85 -10.54 0.58
CA TYR A 318 26.39 -9.43 -0.27
C TYR A 318 26.89 -9.53 -1.72
N ARG A 319 27.08 -10.74 -2.24
CA ARG A 319 27.55 -10.99 -3.64
C ARG A 319 26.63 -10.41 -4.71
N GLY A 320 25.37 -10.13 -4.38
CA GLY A 320 24.42 -9.46 -5.27
C GLY A 320 24.68 -7.97 -5.46
N VAL A 321 25.34 -7.31 -4.49
CA VAL A 321 25.50 -5.84 -4.48
C VAL A 321 26.28 -5.34 -5.70
N PRO A 322 27.46 -5.89 -6.08
CA PRO A 322 28.17 -5.43 -7.27
C PRO A 322 27.38 -5.59 -8.57
N ARG A 323 26.56 -6.65 -8.69
CA ARG A 323 25.71 -6.88 -9.87
C ARG A 323 24.57 -5.88 -9.93
N MET A 324 23.93 -5.62 -8.78
CA MET A 324 22.89 -4.62 -8.68
C MET A 324 23.44 -3.21 -8.97
N GLN A 325 24.62 -2.85 -8.45
CA GLN A 325 25.28 -1.57 -8.76
C GLN A 325 25.63 -1.44 -10.25
N ALA A 326 26.14 -2.50 -10.88
CA ALA A 326 26.43 -2.52 -12.30
C ALA A 326 25.16 -2.33 -13.15
N TRP A 327 24.05 -2.97 -12.75
CA TRP A 327 22.77 -2.80 -13.40
C TRP A 327 22.19 -1.39 -13.18
N ALA A 328 22.24 -0.87 -11.95
CA ALA A 328 21.82 0.49 -11.61
C ALA A 328 22.53 1.54 -12.46
N LYS A 329 23.84 1.38 -12.69
CA LYS A 329 24.60 2.26 -13.58
C LYS A 329 24.05 2.26 -15.02
N GLN A 330 23.52 1.14 -15.50
CA GLN A 330 22.96 1.04 -16.85
C GLN A 330 21.57 1.65 -16.92
N TYR A 331 20.60 1.18 -16.12
CA TYR A 331 19.22 1.62 -16.26
C TYR A 331 18.96 3.03 -15.73
N LEU A 332 19.81 3.56 -14.85
CA LEU A 332 19.68 4.93 -14.32
C LEU A 332 20.48 5.98 -15.10
N ALA A 333 21.24 5.62 -16.15
CA ALA A 333 22.07 6.57 -16.89
C ALA A 333 21.27 7.82 -17.33
N ASP A 334 20.16 7.61 -18.03
CA ASP A 334 19.29 8.70 -18.49
C ASP A 334 18.62 9.44 -17.32
N ALA A 335 18.35 8.75 -16.20
CA ALA A 335 17.75 9.36 -15.02
C ALA A 335 18.71 10.33 -14.33
N ILE A 336 19.99 9.95 -14.23
CA ILE A 336 21.06 10.79 -13.67
C ILE A 336 21.23 12.05 -14.52
N ASP A 337 21.26 11.94 -15.84
CA ASP A 337 21.37 13.09 -16.73
C ASP A 337 20.18 14.05 -16.58
N ARG A 338 18.96 13.52 -16.45
CA ARG A 338 17.77 14.33 -16.17
C ARG A 338 17.86 15.01 -14.81
N PHE A 339 18.23 14.28 -13.76
CA PHE A 339 18.32 14.80 -12.40
C PHE A 339 19.39 15.90 -12.27
N ASN A 340 20.53 15.74 -12.94
CA ASN A 340 21.58 16.77 -12.99
C ASN A 340 21.16 18.03 -13.76
N LYS A 341 20.25 17.93 -14.75
CA LYS A 341 19.66 19.10 -15.39
C LYS A 341 18.67 19.82 -14.48
N MET A 342 17.83 19.06 -13.77
CA MET A 342 16.78 19.63 -12.92
C MET A 342 17.28 20.15 -11.57
N ALA A 343 18.33 19.57 -10.99
CA ALA A 343 18.91 20.01 -9.71
C ALA A 343 20.44 19.87 -9.72
N PRO A 344 21.15 20.72 -10.49
CA PRO A 344 22.60 20.58 -10.73
C PRO A 344 23.44 20.70 -9.46
N ASN A 345 22.99 21.46 -8.46
CA ASN A 345 23.72 21.66 -7.20
C ASN A 345 23.83 20.38 -6.37
N VAL A 346 22.98 19.37 -6.62
CA VAL A 346 23.04 18.08 -5.92
C VAL A 346 24.21 17.22 -6.38
N LYS A 347 24.65 17.35 -7.64
CA LYS A 347 25.65 16.46 -8.27
C LYS A 347 25.26 15.00 -8.09
N TRP A 348 24.21 14.58 -8.77
CA TRP A 348 23.58 13.26 -8.60
C TRP A 348 24.51 12.13 -9.01
N THR A 349 24.66 11.15 -8.12
CA THR A 349 25.35 9.88 -8.40
C THR A 349 24.33 8.77 -8.69
N VAL A 350 24.80 7.63 -9.19
CA VAL A 350 23.96 6.43 -9.36
C VAL A 350 23.29 6.03 -8.04
N GLU A 351 24.03 6.11 -6.92
CA GLU A 351 23.50 5.76 -5.60
C GLU A 351 22.40 6.71 -5.14
N ASP A 352 22.54 8.01 -5.40
CA ASP A 352 21.53 9.00 -5.01
C ASP A 352 20.22 8.79 -5.76
N VAL A 353 20.31 8.56 -7.08
CA VAL A 353 19.12 8.33 -7.92
C VAL A 353 18.48 6.98 -7.59
N TYR A 354 19.28 5.95 -7.31
CA TYR A 354 18.76 4.68 -6.80
C TYR A 354 18.04 4.86 -5.46
N ALA A 355 18.64 5.59 -4.52
CA ALA A 355 18.06 5.86 -3.21
C ALA A 355 16.74 6.66 -3.32
N ALA A 356 16.62 7.55 -4.30
CA ALA A 356 15.37 8.27 -4.56
C ALA A 356 14.20 7.33 -4.92
N GLN A 357 14.47 6.16 -5.50
CA GLN A 357 13.45 5.13 -5.78
C GLN A 357 12.96 4.41 -4.51
N MET A 358 13.69 4.56 -3.40
CA MET A 358 13.41 3.87 -2.14
C MET A 358 12.72 4.79 -1.12
N VAL A 359 12.48 6.06 -1.48
CA VAL A 359 11.77 7.07 -0.69
C VAL A 359 10.31 7.08 -1.16
N GLU A 360 9.49 6.17 -0.64
CA GLU A 360 8.07 6.01 -0.98
C GLU A 360 7.16 6.08 0.25
#